data_AF-A0A924AVP3-F1
#
_entry.id   AF-A0A924AVP3-F1
#
_cell.length_a   1.000
_cell.length_b   1.000
_cell.length_c   1.000
_cell.angle_alpha   90.00
_cell.angle_beta   90.00
_cell.angle_gamma   90.00
#
_symmetry.space_group_name_H-M   'P 1'
#
loop_
_entity.id
_entity.type
_entity.pdbx_description
1 polymer ?
#
loop_
_entity_poly.entity_id
_entity_poly.type
_entity_poly.pdbx_seq_one_letter_code
_entity_poly.pdbx_strand_id
1 'polypeptide(L)'
;MFIQGDLQAVFDALYTIGAIDPVLNADWSQINNEMMKKPQVVQHLCGSINACAGDKSMLVKTLLNMDKRSLEFVAIEVAREFSEFQDRTELH
;
A
#
# COMPACT_ATOMS: atom_id res chain seq x y z
N MET A 1 8.50 -6.91 5.28
CA MET A 1 8.00 -6.22 6.49
C MET A 1 6.63 -5.73 6.12
N PHE A 2 5.60 -6.24 6.77
CA PHE A 2 4.19 -6.07 6.40
C PHE A 2 3.64 -4.76 6.98
N ILE A 3 2.53 -4.27 6.43
CA ILE A 3 1.84 -3.11 6.99
C ILE A 3 1.22 -3.54 8.32
N GLN A 4 1.80 -3.05 9.41
CA GLN A 4 1.35 -3.34 10.77
C GLN A 4 0.34 -2.26 11.19
N GLY A 5 -0.94 -2.63 11.24
CA GLY A 5 -2.00 -1.75 11.70
C GLY A 5 -3.28 -1.89 10.88
N ASP A 6 -4.02 -0.79 10.78
CA ASP A 6 -5.31 -0.71 10.13
C ASP A 6 -5.15 -0.68 8.60
N LEU A 7 -5.02 -1.86 7.99
CA LEU A 7 -4.88 -2.03 6.53
C LEU A 7 -6.05 -1.35 5.78
N GLN A 8 -7.25 -1.38 6.37
CA GLN A 8 -8.41 -0.66 5.86
C GLN A 8 -8.17 0.85 5.83
N ALA A 9 -7.58 1.44 6.88
CA ALA A 9 -7.25 2.86 6.89
C ALA A 9 -6.27 3.25 5.79
N VAL A 10 -5.30 2.39 5.46
CA VAL A 10 -4.34 2.63 4.35
C VAL A 10 -5.05 2.57 3.01
N PHE A 11 -5.88 1.55 2.79
CA PHE A 11 -6.68 1.41 1.58
C PHE A 11 -7.64 2.60 1.39
N ASP A 12 -8.36 2.98 2.44
CA ASP A 12 -9.27 4.12 2.45
C ASP A 12 -8.55 5.43 2.14
N ALA A 13 -7.34 5.62 2.68
CA ALA A 13 -6.50 6.77 2.37
C ALA A 13 -6.06 6.80 0.90
N LEU A 14 -5.60 5.66 0.34
CA LEU A 14 -5.25 5.52 -1.07
C LEU A 14 -6.45 5.76 -2.00
N TYR A 15 -7.62 5.27 -1.62
CA TYR A 15 -8.87 5.48 -2.35
C TYR A 15 -9.27 6.95 -2.35
N THR A 16 -9.21 7.59 -1.18
CA THR A 16 -9.56 9.01 -1.00
C THR A 16 -8.69 9.94 -1.86
N ILE A 17 -7.41 9.62 -2.03
CA ILE A 17 -6.49 10.42 -2.86
C ILE A 17 -6.52 10.02 -4.35
N GLY A 18 -7.34 9.04 -4.74
CA GLY A 18 -7.45 8.57 -6.13
C GLY A 18 -6.22 7.79 -6.62
N ALA A 19 -5.42 7.21 -5.72
CA ALA A 19 -4.25 6.42 -6.06
C ALA A 19 -4.59 4.97 -6.49
N ILE A 20 -5.80 4.51 -6.20
CA ILE A 20 -6.28 3.16 -6.59
C ILE A 20 -6.56 3.08 -8.10
N ASP A 21 -7.20 4.08 -8.69
CA ASP A 21 -7.53 4.14 -10.12
C ASP A 21 -6.36 3.85 -11.09
N PRO A 22 -5.18 4.49 -10.96
CA PRO A 22 -4.06 4.22 -11.83
C PRO A 22 -3.52 2.79 -11.63
N VAL A 23 -3.61 2.24 -10.43
CA VAL A 23 -3.13 0.89 -10.10
C VAL A 23 -4.05 -0.16 -10.72
N LEU A 24 -5.37 0.05 -10.69
CA LEU A 24 -6.33 -0.84 -11.33
C LEU A 24 -6.13 -0.94 -12.85
N ASN A 25 -5.68 0.14 -13.48
CA ASN A 25 -5.42 0.19 -14.92
C ASN A 25 -3.96 -0.13 -15.29
N ALA A 26 -3.08 -0.34 -14.31
CA ALA A 26 -1.66 -0.58 -14.56
C ALA A 26 -1.31 -2.07 -14.66
N ASP A 27 -0.19 -2.36 -15.32
CA ASP A 27 0.38 -3.71 -15.39
C ASP A 27 0.97 -4.12 -14.03
N TRP A 28 0.20 -4.86 -13.23
CA TRP A 28 0.63 -5.34 -11.91
C TRP A 28 1.91 -6.17 -12.00
N SER A 29 2.07 -6.94 -13.07
CA SER A 29 3.30 -7.73 -13.30
C SER A 29 4.53 -6.84 -13.49
N GLN A 30 4.38 -5.67 -14.12
CA GLN A 30 5.49 -4.74 -14.33
C GLN A 30 5.84 -4.01 -13.04
N ILE A 31 4.81 -3.56 -12.30
CA ILE A 31 4.98 -2.91 -10.99
C ILE A 31 5.67 -3.87 -10.02
N ASN A 32 5.20 -5.12 -9.94
CA ASN A 32 5.77 -6.14 -9.06
C ASN A 32 7.23 -6.45 -9.42
N ASN A 33 7.57 -6.46 -10.71
CA ASN A 33 8.96 -6.66 -11.16
C ASN A 33 9.86 -5.46 -10.78
N GLU A 34 9.35 -4.23 -10.86
CA GLU A 34 10.07 -3.04 -10.36
C GLU A 34 10.22 -3.03 -8.83
N MET A 35 9.21 -3.51 -8.10
CA MET A 35 9.28 -3.71 -6.66
C MET A 35 10.35 -4.74 -6.29
N MET A 36 10.43 -5.86 -7.03
CA MET A 36 11.46 -6.87 -6.84
C MET A 36 12.87 -6.35 -7.12
N LYS A 37 13.04 -5.40 -8.05
CA LYS A 37 14.32 -4.72 -8.29
C LYS A 37 14.67 -3.70 -7.21
N LYS A 38 13.69 -3.19 -6.45
CA LYS A 38 13.87 -2.15 -5.43
C LYS A 38 13.21 -2.51 -4.10
N PRO A 39 13.57 -3.65 -3.48
CA PRO A 39 12.93 -4.13 -2.26
C PRO A 39 13.12 -3.17 -1.07
N GLN A 40 14.23 -2.43 -1.06
CA GLN A 40 14.53 -1.39 -0.07
C GLN A 40 13.55 -0.22 -0.09
N VAL A 41 13.04 0.15 -1.27
CA VAL A 41 12.06 1.23 -1.40
C VAL A 41 10.73 0.78 -0.82
N VAL A 42 10.29 -0.42 -1.19
CA VAL A 42 9.04 -1.00 -0.66
C VAL A 42 9.10 -1.14 0.86
N GLN A 43 10.20 -1.64 1.42
CA GLN A 43 10.37 -1.71 2.87
C GLN A 43 10.34 -0.34 3.54
N HIS A 44 10.97 0.67 2.94
CA HIS A 44 10.96 2.02 3.47
C HIS A 44 9.54 2.60 3.47
N LEU A 45 8.80 2.42 2.37
CA LEU A 45 7.40 2.85 2.24
C LEU A 45 6.51 2.18 3.29
N CYS A 46 6.60 0.86 3.45
CA CYS A 46 5.88 0.14 4.50
C CYS A 46 6.27 0.63 5.89
N GLY A 47 7.56 0.92 6.13
CA GLY A 47 8.04 1.50 7.37
C GLY A 47 7.44 2.88 7.68
N SER A 48 7.35 3.76 6.68
CA SER A 48 6.72 5.08 6.82
C SER A 48 5.24 4.99 7.13
N ILE A 49 4.53 4.03 6.52
CA ILE A 49 3.10 3.80 6.79
C ILE A 49 2.92 3.24 8.21
N ASN A 50 3.74 2.27 8.61
CA ASN A 50 3.70 1.71 9.95
C ASN A 50 4.04 2.75 11.02
N ALA A 51 4.95 3.67 10.72
CA ALA A 51 5.28 4.78 11.61
C ALA A 51 4.12 5.75 11.85
N CYS A 52 3.11 5.77 10.97
CA CYS A 52 1.88 6.54 11.18
C CYS A 52 0.97 5.94 12.26
N ALA A 53 1.26 4.72 12.76
CA ALA A 53 0.60 4.09 13.91
C ALA A 53 -0.96 4.11 13.88
N GLY A 54 -1.56 4.06 12.69
CA GLY A 54 -3.02 4.12 12.51
C GLY A 54 -3.63 5.53 12.47
N ASP A 55 -2.82 6.59 12.53
CA ASP A 55 -3.30 7.96 12.39
C ASP A 55 -3.62 8.27 10.92
N LYS A 56 -4.90 8.12 10.53
CA LYS A 56 -5.41 8.37 9.18
C LYS A 56 -4.96 9.73 8.61
N SER A 57 -4.94 10.78 9.43
CA SER A 57 -4.59 12.12 8.95
C SER A 57 -3.12 12.21 8.56
N MET A 58 -2.25 11.57 9.35
CA MET A 58 -0.82 11.49 9.07
C MET A 58 -0.53 10.57 7.87
N LEU A 59 -1.32 9.51 7.73
CA LEU A 59 -1.22 8.53 6.66
C LEU A 59 -1.57 9.15 5.30
N VAL A 60 -2.72 9.84 5.21
CA VAL A 60 -3.12 10.60 4.01
C VAL A 60 -2.08 11.66 3.64
N LYS A 61 -1.54 12.41 4.63
CA LYS A 61 -0.48 13.40 4.37
C LYS A 61 0.80 12.77 3.84
N THR A 62 1.20 11.63 4.41
CA THR A 62 2.38 10.88 3.98
C THR A 62 2.22 10.39 2.54
N LEU A 63 1.05 9.81 2.23
CA LEU A 63 0.71 9.36 0.88
C LEU A 63 0.64 10.53 -0.12
N LEU A 64 0.06 11.67 0.25
CA LEU A 64 0.02 12.86 -0.62
C LEU A 64 1.41 13.44 -0.93
N ASN A 65 2.36 13.27 -0.02
CA ASN A 65 3.75 13.69 -0.21
C ASN A 65 4.59 12.65 -0.99
N MET A 66 4.04 11.48 -1.32
CA MET A 66 4.73 10.45 -2.09
C MET A 66 4.52 10.63 -3.59
N ASP A 67 5.55 10.27 -4.36
CA ASP A 67 5.43 10.17 -5.81
C ASP A 67 4.41 9.11 -6.23
N LYS A 68 3.79 9.30 -7.40
CA LYS A 68 2.84 8.35 -7.99
C LYS A 68 3.34 6.90 -7.98
N ARG A 69 4.61 6.68 -8.33
CA ARG A 69 5.22 5.35 -8.31
C ARG A 69 5.24 4.70 -6.93
N SER A 70 5.54 5.48 -5.90
CA SER A 70 5.53 5.01 -4.52
C SER A 70 4.11 4.67 -4.08
N LEU A 71 3.13 5.49 -4.46
CA LEU A 71 1.71 5.20 -4.24
C LEU A 71 1.26 3.91 -4.93
N GLU A 72 1.70 3.67 -6.17
CA GLU A 72 1.42 2.43 -6.90
C GLU A 72 1.99 1.20 -6.19
N PHE A 73 3.24 1.29 -5.70
CA PHE A 73 3.86 0.20 -4.94
C PHE A 73 3.12 -0.10 -3.63
N VAL A 74 2.75 0.95 -2.89
CA VAL A 74 1.99 0.80 -1.65
C VAL A 74 0.63 0.17 -1.93
N ALA A 75 -0.09 0.64 -2.95
CA ALA A 75 -1.41 0.12 -3.29
C ALA A 75 -1.38 -1.36 -3.68
N ILE A 76 -0.39 -1.80 -4.45
CA ILE A 76 -0.22 -3.22 -4.80
C ILE A 76 0.06 -4.07 -3.56
N GLU A 77 0.96 -3.64 -2.68
CA GLU A 77 1.26 -4.41 -1.46
C GLU A 77 0.07 -4.41 -0.49
N VAL A 78 -0.62 -3.29 -0.31
CA VAL A 78 -1.85 -3.23 0.48
C VAL A 78 -2.90 -4.17 -0.10
N ALA A 79 -3.11 -4.17 -1.42
CA ALA A 79 -4.09 -5.04 -2.06
C ALA A 79 -3.74 -6.53 -1.91
N ARG A 80 -2.45 -6.88 -2.06
CA ARG A 80 -1.97 -8.26 -1.85
C ARG A 80 -2.20 -8.68 -0.40
N GLU A 81 -1.74 -7.87 0.56
CA GLU A 81 -1.91 -8.16 1.99
C GLU A 81 -3.39 -8.23 2.39
N PHE A 82 -4.24 -7.34 1.85
CA PHE A 82 -5.67 -7.34 2.13
C PHE A 82 -6.35 -8.59 1.59
N SER A 83 -5.98 -9.03 0.38
CA SER A 83 -6.45 -10.29 -0.20
C SER A 83 -6.02 -11.50 0.62
N GLU A 84 -4.76 -11.56 1.06
CA GLU A 84 -4.27 -12.64 1.92
C GLU A 84 -4.92 -12.62 3.31
N PHE A 85 -5.22 -11.43 3.84
CA PHE A 85 -5.88 -11.28 5.14
C PHE A 85 -7.35 -11.72 5.08
N GLN A 86 -8.08 -11.37 4.01
CA GLN A 86 -9.44 -11.85 3.80
C GLN A 86 -9.49 -13.37 3.58
N ASP A 87 -8.59 -13.92 2.76
CA ASP A 87 -8.50 -15.36 2.50
C ASP A 87 -8.26 -16.17 3.79
N ARG A 88 -7.39 -15.68 4.69
CA ARG A 88 -7.18 -16.29 6.01
C ARG A 88 -8.38 -16.18 6.96
N THR A 89 -9.22 -15.17 6.78
CA THR A 89 -10.42 -14.95 7.60
C THR A 89 -11.57 -15.83 7.13
N GLU A 90 -11.67 -16.12 5.83
CA GLU A 90 -12.69 -17.02 5.26
C GLU A 90 -12.38 -18.52 5.48
N LEU A 91 -11.13 -18.88 5.78
CA LEU A 91 -10.71 -20.25 6.09
C LEU A 91 -10.89 -20.67 7.56
N HIS A 92 -11.57 -19.88 8.40
CA HIS A 92 -11.75 -20.15 9.84
C HIS A 92 -13.21 -20.14 10.30
#